data_AF-A0A2G9MVN9-F1
#
_entry.id   AF-A0A2G9MVN9-F1
#
_cell.length_a   1.000
_cell.length_b   1.000
_cell.length_c   1.000
_cell.angle_alpha   90.00
_cell.angle_beta   90.00
_cell.angle_gamma   90.00
#
_symmetry.space_group_name_H-M   'P 1'
#
loop_
_entity.id
_entity.type
_entity.pdbx_description
1 polymer ?
#
loop_
_entity_poly.entity_id
_entity_poly.type
_entity_poly.pdbx_seq_one_letter_code
_entity_poly.pdbx_strand_id
1 'polypeptide(L)'
;AREIDPSMILALTFPILYGMMVGDVGYGIISLLLAGMIIAKTKPGMLRGFAVLWAIASIPSMIFGILFDEWFGFTFKTLMEEMGVHVGGSFLVVVFGSAFHLSRLHDIGTLLLITILVGVLHLSLGLFLGFVNEWGHSKTHAMAKLGWIGILASGLLLVPHLMFSASLLALPIDEVLAGGIIFAVSLLLVVRADGIMGVFEIPGIAGNALSYARIAAVGIAGVVVAEAIINKLLFEGVALPNRANPFVFFLVCAVVLLLHIANTFLAMFESLVQGARLNLVEFYGK
;
A
#
# COMPACT_ATOMS: atom_id res chain seq x y z
N ALA A 1 -33.80 -3.67 4.23
CA ALA A 1 -33.08 -3.13 3.06
C ALA A 1 -31.98 -4.12 2.68
N ARG A 2 -31.65 -4.25 1.38
CA ARG A 2 -30.57 -5.13 0.93
C ARG A 2 -29.26 -4.40 1.21
N GLU A 3 -28.66 -4.63 2.38
CA GLU A 3 -27.35 -4.08 2.70
C GLU A 3 -26.35 -4.51 1.63
N ILE A 4 -25.56 -3.56 1.12
CA ILE A 4 -24.57 -3.84 0.10
C ILE A 4 -23.53 -4.77 0.73
N ASP A 5 -23.37 -5.98 0.19
CA ASP A 5 -22.39 -6.95 0.69
C ASP A 5 -20.96 -6.40 0.48
N PRO A 6 -20.26 -6.01 1.55
CA PRO A 6 -18.93 -5.42 1.45
C PRO A 6 -17.84 -6.45 1.09
N SER A 7 -18.19 -7.75 1.02
CA SER A 7 -17.26 -8.83 0.69
C SER A 7 -16.64 -8.68 -0.70
N MET A 8 -17.39 -8.18 -1.68
CA MET A 8 -16.86 -7.96 -3.04
C MET A 8 -15.81 -6.85 -3.08
N ILE A 9 -16.00 -5.81 -2.26
CA ILE A 9 -15.06 -4.69 -2.17
C ILE A 9 -13.80 -5.15 -1.45
N LEU A 10 -13.95 -5.86 -0.33
CA LEU A 10 -12.83 -6.47 0.37
C LEU A 10 -11.99 -7.36 -0.55
N ALA A 11 -12.64 -8.18 -1.37
CA ALA A 11 -11.95 -9.07 -2.31
C ALA A 11 -11.11 -8.31 -3.36
N LEU A 12 -11.44 -7.05 -3.65
CA LEU A 12 -10.71 -6.20 -4.58
C LEU A 12 -9.66 -5.33 -3.89
N THR A 13 -10.03 -4.68 -2.78
CA THR A 13 -9.17 -3.72 -2.09
C THR A 13 -8.07 -4.41 -1.29
N PHE A 14 -8.36 -5.56 -0.67
CA PHE A 14 -7.36 -6.30 0.11
C PHE A 14 -6.12 -6.68 -0.72
N PRO A 15 -6.24 -7.34 -1.90
CA PRO A 15 -5.09 -7.63 -2.74
C PRO A 15 -4.26 -6.40 -3.11
N ILE A 16 -4.91 -5.26 -3.39
CA ILE A 16 -4.23 -4.01 -3.74
C ILE A 16 -3.45 -3.47 -2.55
N LEU A 17 -4.07 -3.36 -1.37
CA LEU A 17 -3.41 -2.87 -0.16
C LEU A 17 -2.25 -3.79 0.25
N TYR A 18 -2.44 -5.11 0.16
CA TYR A 18 -1.38 -6.10 0.36
C TYR A 18 -0.23 -5.88 -0.62
N GLY A 19 -0.54 -5.69 -1.91
CA GLY A 19 0.45 -5.47 -2.94
C GLY A 19 1.28 -4.22 -2.71
N MET A 20 0.67 -3.13 -2.22
CA MET A 20 1.41 -1.92 -1.86
C MET A 20 2.31 -2.10 -0.63
N MET A 21 1.92 -2.97 0.31
CA MET A 21 2.74 -3.29 1.49
C MET A 21 3.95 -4.13 1.09
N VAL A 22 3.76 -5.28 0.44
CA VAL A 22 4.88 -6.15 0.04
C VAL A 22 5.68 -5.51 -1.08
N GLY A 23 5.02 -5.21 -2.21
CA GLY A 23 5.58 -4.48 -3.35
C GLY A 23 6.96 -4.95 -3.84
N ASP A 24 7.23 -6.25 -3.83
CA ASP A 24 8.48 -6.82 -4.35
C ASP A 24 8.13 -7.93 -5.35
N VAL A 25 8.80 -7.93 -6.51
CA VAL A 25 8.55 -8.91 -7.58
C VAL A 25 8.98 -10.31 -7.16
N GLY A 26 10.14 -10.43 -6.54
CA GLY A 26 10.69 -11.69 -6.07
C GLY A 26 9.84 -12.32 -4.97
N TYR A 27 9.44 -11.52 -3.99
CA TYR A 27 8.54 -11.97 -2.92
C TYR A 27 7.13 -12.28 -3.44
N GLY A 28 6.67 -11.55 -4.46
CA GLY A 28 5.44 -11.87 -5.18
C GLY A 28 5.50 -13.24 -5.86
N ILE A 29 6.60 -13.56 -6.56
CA ILE A 29 6.80 -14.86 -7.20
C ILE A 29 6.86 -15.99 -6.16
N ILE A 30 7.64 -15.82 -5.09
CA ILE A 30 7.70 -16.82 -4.00
C ILE A 30 6.31 -17.02 -3.40
N SER A 31 5.60 -15.94 -3.12
CA SER A 31 4.23 -15.98 -2.58
C SER A 31 3.28 -16.75 -3.48
N LEU A 32 3.32 -16.49 -4.80
CA LEU A 32 2.47 -17.18 -5.77
C LEU A 32 2.78 -18.68 -5.84
N LEU A 33 4.06 -19.05 -5.83
CA LEU A 33 4.49 -20.45 -5.86
C LEU A 33 4.06 -21.18 -4.59
N LEU A 34 4.33 -20.62 -3.42
CA LEU A 34 3.95 -21.22 -2.13
C LEU A 34 2.43 -21.35 -2.00
N ALA A 35 1.69 -20.29 -2.33
CA ALA A 35 0.23 -20.32 -2.34
C ALA A 35 -0.31 -21.38 -3.31
N GLY A 36 0.23 -21.44 -4.53
CA GLY A 36 -0.14 -22.45 -5.54
C GLY A 36 0.11 -23.89 -5.07
N MET A 37 1.25 -24.14 -4.41
CA MET A 37 1.55 -25.45 -3.82
C MET A 37 0.57 -25.85 -2.72
N ILE A 38 0.16 -24.91 -1.87
CA ILE A 38 -0.84 -25.15 -0.82
C ILE A 38 -2.20 -25.44 -1.46
N ILE A 39 -2.61 -24.68 -2.48
CA ILE A 39 -3.87 -24.89 -3.20
C ILE A 39 -3.93 -26.28 -3.83
N ALA A 40 -2.83 -26.72 -4.45
CA ALA A 40 -2.76 -28.03 -5.11
C ALA A 40 -2.80 -29.21 -4.13
N LYS A 41 -2.25 -29.05 -2.92
CA LYS A 41 -2.13 -30.12 -1.92
C LYS A 41 -3.27 -30.15 -0.89
N THR A 42 -4.10 -29.11 -0.81
CA THR A 42 -5.10 -28.95 0.25
C THR A 42 -6.52 -29.09 -0.27
N LYS A 43 -7.37 -29.84 0.45
CA LYS A 43 -8.81 -29.93 0.16
C LYS A 43 -9.52 -28.58 0.35
N PRO A 44 -10.71 -28.37 -0.24
CA PRO A 44 -11.53 -27.20 0.06
C PRO A 44 -11.70 -27.03 1.57
N GLY A 45 -11.34 -25.85 2.07
CA GLY A 45 -11.31 -25.54 3.49
C GLY A 45 -10.65 -24.18 3.74
N MET A 46 -10.55 -23.77 5.00
CA MET A 46 -10.03 -22.46 5.41
C MET A 46 -8.62 -22.21 4.85
N LEU A 47 -7.71 -23.17 4.99
CA LEU A 47 -6.33 -23.06 4.50
C LEU A 47 -6.26 -22.83 2.98
N ARG A 48 -7.12 -23.50 2.21
CA ARG A 48 -7.20 -23.31 0.76
C ARG A 48 -7.76 -21.93 0.42
N GLY A 49 -8.77 -21.44 1.14
CA GLY A 49 -9.31 -20.09 0.97
C GLY A 49 -8.25 -19.02 1.20
N PHE A 50 -7.47 -19.15 2.28
CA PHE A 50 -6.33 -18.28 2.56
C PHE A 50 -5.28 -18.32 1.45
N ALA A 51 -4.92 -19.51 0.99
CA ALA A 51 -3.94 -19.66 -0.09
C ALA A 51 -4.43 -19.04 -1.41
N VAL A 52 -5.73 -19.15 -1.73
CA VAL A 52 -6.31 -18.47 -2.90
C VAL A 52 -6.23 -16.96 -2.76
N LEU A 53 -6.61 -16.41 -1.60
CA LEU A 53 -6.51 -14.97 -1.35
C LEU A 53 -5.06 -14.48 -1.46
N TRP A 54 -4.11 -15.24 -0.89
CA TRP A 54 -2.68 -14.94 -0.96
C TRP A 54 -2.14 -15.00 -2.39
N ALA A 55 -2.53 -16.01 -3.17
CA ALA A 55 -2.17 -16.10 -4.58
C ALA A 55 -2.70 -14.89 -5.38
N ILE A 56 -3.95 -14.47 -5.14
CA ILE A 56 -4.52 -13.28 -5.79
C ILE A 56 -3.74 -12.02 -5.37
N ALA A 57 -3.40 -11.88 -4.09
CA ALA A 57 -2.66 -10.74 -3.55
C ALA A 57 -1.20 -10.67 -4.01
N SER A 58 -0.60 -11.81 -4.39
CA SER A 58 0.75 -11.86 -4.96
C SER A 58 0.87 -11.13 -6.31
N ILE A 59 -0.22 -11.08 -7.09
CA ILE A 59 -0.22 -10.43 -8.40
C ILE A 59 -0.07 -8.90 -8.25
N PRO A 60 -0.88 -8.18 -7.46
CA PRO A 60 -0.62 -6.78 -7.14
C PRO A 60 0.76 -6.54 -6.52
N SER A 61 1.27 -7.43 -5.67
CA SER A 61 2.63 -7.29 -5.12
C SER A 61 3.69 -7.23 -6.21
N MET A 62 3.57 -8.06 -7.25
CA MET A 62 4.49 -8.00 -8.39
C MET A 62 4.34 -6.71 -9.20
N ILE A 63 3.10 -6.25 -9.41
CA ILE A 63 2.84 -4.99 -10.14
C ILE A 63 3.46 -3.80 -9.39
N PHE A 64 3.22 -3.72 -8.08
CA PHE A 64 3.82 -2.69 -7.24
C PHE A 64 5.34 -2.85 -7.12
N GLY A 65 5.87 -4.08 -7.13
CA GLY A 65 7.33 -4.29 -7.18
C GLY A 65 7.98 -3.79 -8.45
N ILE A 66 7.31 -3.92 -9.60
CA ILE A 66 7.77 -3.29 -10.84
C ILE A 66 7.70 -1.76 -10.70
N LEU A 67 6.65 -1.22 -10.07
CA LEU A 67 6.47 0.22 -9.86
C LEU A 67 7.54 0.82 -8.93
N PHE A 68 7.93 0.09 -7.90
CA PHE A 68 8.94 0.48 -6.91
C PHE A 68 10.37 0.11 -7.31
N ASP A 69 10.52 -0.61 -8.43
CA ASP A 69 11.78 -1.15 -8.94
C ASP A 69 12.49 -2.12 -7.98
N GLU A 70 11.72 -3.00 -7.35
CA GLU A 70 12.19 -3.91 -6.30
C GLU A 70 12.08 -5.39 -6.70
N TRP A 71 13.25 -6.02 -6.80
CA TRP A 71 13.43 -7.41 -7.21
C TRP A 71 14.25 -8.14 -6.14
N PHE A 72 13.60 -8.84 -5.19
CA PHE A 72 14.29 -9.42 -4.02
C PHE A 72 15.08 -8.38 -3.21
N GLY A 73 14.58 -7.16 -3.10
CA GLY A 73 15.29 -6.02 -2.51
C GLY A 73 16.49 -5.53 -3.32
N PHE A 74 16.63 -5.93 -4.59
CA PHE A 74 17.57 -5.32 -5.54
C PHE A 74 16.84 -4.36 -6.47
N THR A 75 17.51 -3.28 -6.82
CA THR A 75 17.10 -2.39 -7.92
C THR A 75 17.36 -3.09 -9.26
N PHE A 76 16.51 -2.84 -10.27
CA PHE A 76 16.69 -3.44 -11.60
C PHE A 76 18.06 -3.11 -12.20
N LYS A 77 18.54 -1.87 -11.99
CA LYS A 77 19.87 -1.43 -12.40
C LYS A 77 20.96 -2.36 -11.86
N THR A 78 20.96 -2.61 -10.54
CA THR A 78 21.94 -3.48 -9.88
C THR A 78 21.90 -4.89 -10.44
N LEU A 79 20.70 -5.42 -10.70
CA LEU A 79 20.54 -6.75 -11.30
C LEU A 79 21.12 -6.84 -12.71
N MET A 80 20.91 -5.82 -13.54
CA MET A 80 21.40 -5.79 -14.93
C MET A 80 22.91 -5.58 -14.99
N GLU A 81 23.46 -4.69 -14.16
CA GLU A 81 24.90 -4.42 -14.09
C GLU A 81 25.67 -5.68 -13.69
N GLU A 82 25.15 -6.46 -12.74
CA GLU A 82 25.73 -7.75 -12.35
C GLU A 82 25.64 -8.82 -13.46
N MET A 83 24.67 -8.72 -14.36
CA MET A 83 24.61 -9.55 -15.58
C MET A 83 25.49 -9.02 -16.73
N GLY A 84 26.27 -7.97 -16.50
CA GLY A 84 27.17 -7.36 -17.49
C GLY A 84 26.48 -6.41 -18.47
N VAL A 85 25.20 -6.07 -18.24
CA VAL A 85 24.43 -5.14 -19.07
C VAL A 85 24.37 -3.80 -18.37
N HIS A 86 24.98 -2.77 -18.96
CA HIS A 86 24.96 -1.42 -18.39
C HIS A 86 23.64 -0.75 -18.73
N VAL A 87 22.88 -0.39 -17.70
CA VAL A 87 21.54 0.18 -17.85
C VAL A 87 21.48 1.53 -17.15
N GLY A 88 20.96 2.54 -17.85
CA GLY A 88 20.97 3.93 -17.40
C GLY A 88 19.94 4.30 -16.31
N GLY A 89 19.20 3.35 -15.75
CA GLY A 89 18.14 3.64 -14.77
C GLY A 89 17.35 2.42 -14.30
N SER A 90 16.29 2.67 -13.52
CA SER A 90 15.31 1.66 -13.07
C SER A 90 14.58 1.03 -14.25
N PHE A 91 13.91 -0.11 -14.03
CA PHE A 91 13.16 -0.80 -15.08
C PHE A 91 12.19 0.14 -15.81
N LEU A 92 11.43 0.93 -15.06
CA LEU A 92 10.47 1.87 -15.63
C LEU A 92 11.13 3.03 -16.39
N VAL A 93 12.31 3.50 -15.96
CA VAL A 93 13.05 4.53 -16.71
C VAL A 93 13.52 4.01 -18.06
N VAL A 94 13.90 2.74 -18.11
CA VAL A 94 14.39 2.08 -19.34
C VAL A 94 13.25 1.80 -20.31
N VAL A 95 12.08 1.42 -19.80
CA VAL A 95 10.92 1.04 -20.61
C VAL A 95 10.04 2.24 -20.99
N PHE A 96 9.86 3.20 -20.08
CA PHE A 96 8.89 4.30 -20.21
C PHE A 96 9.52 5.71 -20.16
N GLY A 97 10.85 5.81 -19.97
CA GLY A 97 11.57 7.08 -19.92
C GLY A 97 11.70 7.68 -18.52
N SER A 98 12.49 8.76 -18.39
CA SER A 98 12.96 9.33 -17.11
C SER A 98 11.88 9.90 -16.18
N ALA A 99 10.61 9.90 -16.57
CA ALA A 99 9.50 10.41 -15.77
C ALA A 99 9.03 9.44 -14.67
N PHE A 100 9.48 8.18 -14.69
CA PHE A 100 9.01 7.14 -13.78
C PHE A 100 10.16 6.60 -12.91
N HIS A 101 10.59 7.39 -11.92
CA HIS A 101 11.54 6.95 -10.90
C HIS A 101 10.90 7.04 -9.51
N LEU A 102 10.36 5.92 -9.01
CA LEU A 102 9.84 5.83 -7.65
C LEU A 102 10.66 4.79 -6.89
N SER A 103 11.53 5.24 -5.98
CA SER A 103 12.22 4.37 -5.04
C SER A 103 11.70 4.65 -3.64
N ARG A 104 11.17 3.62 -2.97
CA ARG A 104 10.49 3.77 -1.67
C ARG A 104 11.39 4.29 -0.56
N LEU A 105 12.68 3.96 -0.61
CA LEU A 105 13.67 4.42 0.38
C LEU A 105 14.13 5.86 0.14
N HIS A 106 14.13 6.33 -1.10
CA HIS A 106 14.63 7.66 -1.44
C HIS A 106 13.55 8.73 -1.29
N ASP A 107 12.28 8.38 -1.47
CA ASP A 107 11.15 9.31 -1.38
C ASP A 107 10.03 8.80 -0.46
N ILE A 108 10.37 8.64 0.82
CA ILE A 108 9.45 8.24 1.89
C ILE A 108 8.27 9.22 1.99
N GLY A 109 8.50 10.52 1.74
CA GLY A 109 7.47 11.55 1.77
C GLY A 109 6.39 11.31 0.73
N THR A 110 6.79 11.07 -0.52
CA THR A 110 5.86 10.73 -1.61
C THR A 110 5.14 9.41 -1.34
N LEU A 111 5.82 8.39 -0.82
CA LEU A 111 5.18 7.12 -0.46
C LEU A 111 4.11 7.29 0.62
N LEU A 112 4.40 8.04 1.69
CA LEU A 112 3.43 8.35 2.75
C LEU A 112 2.20 9.04 2.17
N LEU A 113 2.41 10.05 1.33
CA LEU A 113 1.35 10.81 0.70
C LEU A 113 0.52 9.98 -0.28
N ILE A 114 1.13 9.08 -1.08
CA ILE A 114 0.41 8.09 -1.90
C ILE A 114 -0.43 7.16 -1.02
N THR A 115 0.11 6.66 0.09
CA THR A 115 -0.65 5.74 0.96
C THR A 115 -1.83 6.43 1.66
N ILE A 116 -1.66 7.69 2.06
CA ILE A 116 -2.76 8.51 2.61
C ILE A 116 -3.80 8.79 1.52
N LEU A 117 -3.40 9.10 0.28
CA LEU A 117 -4.31 9.25 -0.86
C LEU A 117 -5.15 7.99 -1.07
N VAL A 118 -4.52 6.81 -1.08
CA VAL A 118 -5.24 5.53 -1.19
C VAL A 118 -6.20 5.35 -0.02
N GLY A 119 -5.81 5.73 1.19
CA GLY A 119 -6.68 5.73 2.36
C GLY A 119 -7.89 6.62 2.21
N VAL A 120 -7.70 7.86 1.76
CA VAL A 120 -8.78 8.83 1.48
C VAL A 120 -9.73 8.28 0.43
N LEU A 121 -9.22 7.71 -0.66
CA LEU A 121 -10.05 7.11 -1.71
C LEU A 121 -10.83 5.89 -1.19
N HIS A 122 -10.19 5.01 -0.41
CA HIS A 122 -10.83 3.82 0.14
C HIS A 122 -11.91 4.17 1.17
N LEU A 123 -11.65 5.12 2.08
CA LEU A 123 -12.64 5.64 3.03
C LEU A 123 -13.80 6.36 2.33
N SER A 124 -13.49 7.12 1.27
CA SER A 124 -14.51 7.80 0.47
C SER A 124 -15.43 6.80 -0.24
N LEU A 125 -14.90 5.68 -0.70
CA LEU A 125 -15.70 4.58 -1.26
C LEU A 125 -16.68 4.04 -0.21
N GLY A 126 -16.23 3.81 1.03
CA GLY A 126 -17.09 3.35 2.12
C GLY A 126 -18.21 4.33 2.44
N LEU A 127 -17.86 5.62 2.61
CA LEU A 127 -18.82 6.70 2.82
C LEU A 127 -19.82 6.86 1.67
N PHE A 128 -19.38 6.64 0.42
CA PHE A 128 -20.25 6.70 -0.75
C PHE A 128 -21.27 5.58 -0.75
N LEU A 129 -20.91 4.37 -0.33
CA LEU A 129 -21.85 3.27 -0.17
C LEU A 129 -22.84 3.55 0.96
N GLY A 130 -22.36 4.12 2.07
CA GLY A 130 -23.20 4.63 3.15
C GLY A 130 -24.19 5.69 2.66
N PHE A 131 -23.76 6.61 1.79
CA PHE A 131 -24.62 7.59 1.13
C PHE A 131 -25.74 6.92 0.32
N VAL A 132 -25.39 5.95 -0.53
CA VAL A 132 -26.36 5.23 -1.38
C VAL A 132 -27.40 4.48 -0.53
N ASN A 133 -26.97 3.87 0.57
CA ASN A 133 -27.86 3.14 1.47
C ASN A 133 -28.83 4.07 2.22
N GLU A 134 -28.33 5.22 2.67
CA GLU A 134 -29.11 6.18 3.48
C GLU A 134 -30.01 7.08 2.62
N TRP A 135 -29.72 7.22 1.32
CA TRP A 135 -30.51 8.06 0.40
C TRP A 135 -32.00 7.71 0.36
N GLY A 136 -32.34 6.44 0.56
CA GLY A 136 -33.72 5.96 0.64
C GLY A 136 -34.44 6.24 1.97
N HIS A 137 -33.70 6.53 3.04
CA HIS A 137 -34.23 6.69 4.40
C HIS A 137 -34.23 8.15 4.85
N SER A 138 -33.08 8.83 4.78
CA SER A 138 -32.93 10.23 5.18
C SER A 138 -31.97 10.98 4.25
N LYS A 139 -32.51 11.93 3.49
CA LYS A 139 -31.69 12.79 2.61
C LYS A 139 -30.68 13.62 3.39
N THR A 140 -30.98 13.98 4.64
CA THR A 140 -30.09 14.78 5.49
C THR A 140 -28.86 13.98 5.92
N HIS A 141 -29.03 12.75 6.41
CA HIS A 141 -27.90 11.89 6.80
C HIS A 141 -27.11 11.40 5.59
N ALA A 142 -27.78 11.19 4.44
CA ALA A 142 -27.07 10.94 3.20
C ALA A 142 -26.16 12.14 2.83
N MET A 143 -26.68 13.37 2.83
CA MET A 143 -25.84 14.56 2.56
C MET A 143 -24.69 14.74 3.54
N ALA A 144 -24.82 14.28 4.80
CA ALA A 144 -23.72 14.24 5.76
C ALA A 144 -22.55 13.38 5.26
N LYS A 145 -22.83 12.19 4.69
CA LYS A 145 -21.80 11.30 4.14
C LYS A 145 -21.01 11.94 2.98
N LEU A 146 -21.67 12.78 2.16
CA LEU A 146 -20.98 13.60 1.16
C LEU A 146 -20.12 14.69 1.80
N GLY A 147 -20.59 15.31 2.89
CA GLY A 147 -19.78 16.21 3.71
C GLY A 147 -18.53 15.52 4.27
N TRP A 148 -18.65 14.30 4.75
CA TRP A 148 -17.50 13.52 5.22
C TRP A 148 -16.47 13.23 4.12
N ILE A 149 -16.92 12.93 2.89
CA ILE A 149 -16.04 12.79 1.72
C ILE A 149 -15.33 14.12 1.42
N GLY A 150 -16.07 15.24 1.47
CA GLY A 150 -15.49 16.56 1.26
C GLY A 150 -14.47 16.97 2.34
N ILE A 151 -14.70 16.60 3.61
CA ILE A 151 -13.70 16.78 4.68
C ILE A 151 -12.44 15.99 4.38
N LEU A 152 -12.55 14.72 3.98
CA LEU A 152 -11.39 13.91 3.58
C LEU A 152 -10.64 14.51 2.39
N ALA A 153 -11.37 14.95 1.35
CA ALA A 153 -10.79 15.59 0.16
C ALA A 153 -10.10 16.92 0.50
N SER A 154 -10.67 17.72 1.40
CA SER A 154 -10.04 18.97 1.85
C SER A 154 -8.76 18.73 2.64
N GLY A 155 -8.73 17.69 3.48
CA GLY A 155 -7.51 17.28 4.20
C GLY A 155 -6.39 16.91 3.22
N LEU A 156 -6.72 16.23 2.12
CA LEU A 156 -5.77 15.86 1.09
C LEU A 156 -5.16 17.06 0.34
N LEU A 157 -5.90 18.16 0.19
CA LEU A 157 -5.40 19.40 -0.42
C LEU A 157 -4.62 20.28 0.58
N LEU A 158 -5.13 20.41 1.80
CA LEU A 158 -4.58 21.33 2.80
C LEU A 158 -3.32 20.78 3.48
N VAL A 159 -3.33 19.51 3.88
CA VAL A 159 -2.25 18.95 4.72
C VAL A 159 -0.89 18.94 4.00
N PRO A 160 -0.77 18.47 2.73
CA PRO A 160 0.51 18.49 2.01
C PRO A 160 1.10 19.91 1.87
N HIS A 161 0.28 20.89 1.54
CA HIS A 161 0.72 22.28 1.40
C HIS A 161 1.14 22.90 2.73
N LEU A 162 0.31 22.74 3.77
CA LEU A 162 0.53 23.38 5.06
C LEU A 162 1.67 22.75 5.86
N MET A 163 1.89 21.44 5.74
CA MET A 163 2.86 20.72 6.55
C MET A 163 4.17 20.41 5.82
N PHE A 164 4.13 20.23 4.50
CA PHE A 164 5.28 19.75 3.72
C PHE A 164 5.68 20.68 2.58
N SER A 165 5.01 21.83 2.43
CA SER A 165 5.22 22.78 1.32
C SER A 165 5.18 22.10 -0.05
N ALA A 166 4.35 21.08 -0.20
CA ALA A 166 4.26 20.23 -1.38
C ALA A 166 2.85 20.25 -1.97
N SER A 167 2.75 20.35 -3.29
CA SER A 167 1.48 20.18 -4.00
C SER A 167 1.25 18.72 -4.37
N LEU A 168 0.13 18.15 -3.96
CA LEU A 168 -0.21 16.77 -4.30
C LEU A 168 -0.62 16.62 -5.76
N LEU A 169 -1.57 17.44 -6.23
CA LEU A 169 -2.13 17.31 -7.58
C LEU A 169 -1.48 18.26 -8.59
N ALA A 170 -0.58 19.15 -8.13
CA ALA A 170 0.09 20.16 -8.94
C ALA A 170 -0.89 20.90 -9.87
N LEU A 171 -2.11 21.15 -9.38
CA LEU A 171 -3.15 21.75 -10.19
C LEU A 171 -2.85 23.24 -10.36
N PRO A 172 -3.25 23.86 -11.49
CA PRO A 172 -3.11 25.30 -11.72
C PRO A 172 -4.12 26.13 -10.90
N ILE A 173 -4.51 25.66 -9.72
CA ILE A 173 -5.45 26.29 -8.80
C ILE A 173 -4.77 26.49 -7.44
N ASP A 174 -5.22 27.50 -6.69
CA ASP A 174 -4.81 27.69 -5.30
C ASP A 174 -5.43 26.56 -4.44
N GLU A 175 -4.64 25.50 -4.19
CA GLU A 175 -5.06 24.30 -3.45
C GLU A 175 -5.44 24.63 -2.00
N VAL A 176 -4.87 25.70 -1.41
CA VAL A 176 -5.21 26.14 -0.05
C VAL A 176 -6.59 26.78 -0.02
N LEU A 177 -6.86 27.69 -0.97
CA LEU A 177 -8.17 28.31 -1.10
C LEU A 177 -9.25 27.28 -1.45
N ALA A 178 -8.98 26.40 -2.42
CA ALA A 178 -9.90 25.35 -2.83
C ALA A 178 -10.19 24.37 -1.67
N GLY A 179 -9.15 23.90 -0.98
CA GLY A 179 -9.28 23.04 0.19
C GLY A 179 -10.07 23.70 1.32
N GLY A 180 -9.82 24.98 1.60
CA GLY A 180 -10.54 25.75 2.61
C GLY A 180 -12.04 25.90 2.30
N ILE A 181 -12.39 26.19 1.04
CA ILE A 181 -13.80 26.30 0.61
C ILE A 181 -14.50 24.94 0.74
N ILE A 182 -13.87 23.86 0.25
CA ILE A 182 -14.43 22.51 0.34
C ILE A 182 -14.63 22.14 1.80
N PHE A 183 -13.67 22.39 2.67
CA PHE A 183 -13.77 22.12 4.10
C PHE A 183 -14.95 22.88 4.73
N ALA A 184 -15.09 24.18 4.45
CA ALA A 184 -16.16 25.01 5.01
C ALA A 184 -17.56 24.52 4.59
N VAL A 185 -17.75 24.23 3.30
CA VAL A 185 -19.03 23.69 2.78
C VAL A 185 -19.32 22.32 3.39
N SER A 186 -18.31 21.46 3.46
CA SER A 186 -18.45 20.10 3.98
C SER A 186 -18.77 20.08 5.47
N LEU A 187 -18.13 20.96 6.25
CA LEU A 187 -18.40 21.14 7.66
C LEU A 187 -19.84 21.61 7.90
N LEU A 188 -20.36 22.52 7.07
CA LEU A 188 -21.75 22.96 7.16
C LEU A 188 -22.73 21.81 6.92
N LEU A 189 -22.46 20.94 5.95
CA LEU A 189 -23.28 19.76 5.67
C LEU A 189 -23.30 18.77 6.84
N VAL A 190 -22.12 18.50 7.42
CA VAL A 190 -21.99 17.61 8.59
C VAL A 190 -22.71 18.20 9.81
N VAL A 191 -22.48 19.48 10.13
CA VAL A 191 -23.13 20.14 11.28
C VAL A 191 -24.66 20.18 11.12
N ARG A 192 -25.17 20.34 9.89
CA ARG A 192 -26.61 20.35 9.63
C ARG A 192 -27.26 18.98 9.88
N ALA A 193 -26.54 17.89 9.67
CA ALA A 193 -27.07 16.55 9.81
C ALA A 193 -26.79 15.93 11.18
N ASP A 194 -25.56 16.04 11.66
CA ASP A 194 -25.06 15.37 12.86
C ASP A 194 -24.86 16.35 14.05
N GLY A 195 -25.17 17.64 13.84
CA GLY A 195 -25.05 18.67 14.86
C GLY A 195 -23.60 19.00 15.23
N ILE A 196 -23.41 19.58 16.41
CA ILE A 196 -22.06 19.91 16.92
C ILE A 196 -21.23 18.65 17.21
N MET A 197 -21.89 17.50 17.43
CA MET A 197 -21.22 16.21 17.64
C MET A 197 -20.39 15.80 16.42
N GLY A 198 -20.87 16.07 15.20
CA GLY A 198 -20.11 15.82 13.98
C GLY A 198 -18.77 16.56 13.92
N VAL A 199 -18.63 17.73 14.56
CA VAL A 199 -17.33 18.45 14.61
C VAL A 199 -16.31 17.68 15.45
N PHE A 200 -16.75 17.04 16.54
CA PHE A 200 -15.88 16.25 17.41
C PHE A 200 -15.43 14.92 16.79
N GLU A 201 -16.07 14.47 15.71
CA GLU A 201 -15.70 13.25 14.98
C GLU A 201 -14.60 13.48 13.91
N ILE A 202 -14.32 14.74 13.55
CA ILE A 202 -13.30 15.08 12.54
C ILE A 202 -11.90 14.53 12.88
N PRO A 203 -11.40 14.65 14.13
CA PRO A 203 -10.12 14.01 14.48
C PRO A 203 -10.14 12.49 14.27
N GLY A 204 -11.28 11.84 14.48
CA GLY A 204 -11.46 10.40 14.25
C GLY A 204 -11.32 10.05 12.77
N ILE A 205 -12.02 10.74 11.87
CA ILE A 205 -11.92 10.46 10.43
C ILE A 205 -10.52 10.75 9.88
N ALA A 206 -9.86 11.81 10.38
CA ALA A 206 -8.46 12.09 10.07
C ALA A 206 -7.53 10.97 10.56
N GLY A 207 -7.75 10.45 11.77
CA GLY A 207 -7.02 9.30 12.32
C GLY A 207 -7.19 8.02 11.51
N ASN A 208 -8.38 7.78 10.96
CA ASN A 208 -8.64 6.64 10.08
C ASN A 208 -7.87 6.79 8.74
N ALA A 209 -7.82 7.99 8.17
CA ALA A 209 -7.03 8.26 6.96
C ALA A 209 -5.53 8.11 7.23
N LEU A 210 -5.03 8.67 8.34
CA LEU A 210 -3.62 8.55 8.76
C LEU A 210 -3.23 7.11 9.09
N SER A 211 -4.17 6.24 9.47
CA SER A 211 -3.88 4.83 9.71
C SER A 211 -3.36 4.10 8.47
N TYR A 212 -3.59 4.63 7.26
CA TYR A 212 -3.03 4.09 6.01
C TYR A 212 -1.53 4.35 5.85
N ALA A 213 -0.94 5.27 6.61
CA ALA A 213 0.52 5.44 6.68
C ALA A 213 1.24 4.14 7.11
N ARG A 214 0.52 3.21 7.74
CA ARG A 214 1.02 1.86 8.04
C ARG A 214 1.39 1.05 6.81
N ILE A 215 0.76 1.31 5.66
CA ILE A 215 1.15 0.67 4.40
C ILE A 215 2.58 1.04 4.05
N ALA A 216 2.92 2.33 4.13
CA ALA A 216 4.27 2.83 3.90
C ALA A 216 5.25 2.27 4.93
N ALA A 217 4.87 2.27 6.22
CA ALA A 217 5.73 1.76 7.30
C ALA A 217 6.12 0.29 7.11
N VAL A 218 5.14 -0.58 6.84
CA VAL A 218 5.37 -2.02 6.60
C VAL A 218 6.19 -2.23 5.33
N GLY A 219 5.87 -1.49 4.25
CA GLY A 219 6.62 -1.59 3.00
C GLY A 219 8.09 -1.19 3.16
N ILE A 220 8.36 -0.05 3.80
CA ILE A 220 9.73 0.40 4.08
C ILE A 220 10.47 -0.61 4.94
N ALA A 221 9.84 -1.13 6.01
CA ALA A 221 10.47 -2.14 6.86
C ALA A 221 10.86 -3.39 6.07
N GLY A 222 9.97 -3.90 5.21
CA GLY A 222 10.25 -5.05 4.35
C GLY A 222 11.43 -4.84 3.41
N VAL A 223 11.53 -3.66 2.80
CA VAL A 223 12.64 -3.29 1.90
C VAL A 223 13.95 -3.13 2.66
N VAL A 224 13.92 -2.48 3.83
CA VAL A 224 15.12 -2.33 4.66
C VAL A 224 15.66 -3.70 5.08
N VAL A 225 14.81 -4.65 5.45
CA VAL A 225 15.25 -6.03 5.77
C VAL A 225 15.84 -6.70 4.53
N ALA A 226 15.18 -6.59 3.38
CA ALA A 226 15.66 -7.19 2.13
C ALA A 226 17.03 -6.63 1.70
N GLU A 227 17.14 -5.32 1.59
CA GLU A 227 18.32 -4.65 1.05
C GLU A 227 19.45 -4.53 2.10
N ALA A 228 19.16 -3.93 3.25
CA ALA A 228 20.19 -3.55 4.20
C ALA A 228 20.66 -4.72 5.09
N ILE A 229 19.84 -5.76 5.27
CA ILE A 229 20.19 -6.90 6.13
C ILE A 229 20.57 -8.11 5.27
N ILE A 230 19.69 -8.53 4.36
CA ILE A 230 19.88 -9.78 3.61
C ILE A 230 20.87 -9.58 2.46
N ASN A 231 20.64 -8.59 1.60
CA ASN A 231 21.46 -8.39 0.40
C ASN A 231 22.88 -7.93 0.74
N LYS A 232 23.06 -7.08 1.76
CA LYS A 232 24.41 -6.70 2.23
C LYS A 232 25.25 -7.90 2.67
N LEU A 233 24.66 -8.95 3.23
CA LEU A 233 25.40 -10.18 3.58
C LEU A 233 25.98 -10.88 2.35
N LEU A 234 25.26 -10.82 1.23
CA LEU A 234 25.64 -11.38 -0.06
C LEU A 234 26.80 -10.58 -0.69
N PHE A 235 26.67 -9.25 -0.79
CA PHE A 235 27.58 -8.39 -1.55
C PHE A 235 28.77 -7.85 -0.74
N GLU A 236 28.50 -7.30 0.44
CA GLU A 236 29.49 -6.58 1.25
C GLU A 236 30.03 -7.44 2.41
N GLY A 237 29.24 -8.40 2.89
CA GLY A 237 29.52 -9.12 4.13
C GLY A 237 30.46 -10.31 3.98
N VAL A 238 30.10 -11.30 3.15
CA VAL A 238 30.79 -12.61 3.18
C VAL A 238 30.86 -13.33 1.82
N ALA A 239 29.81 -13.33 0.99
CA ALA A 239 29.74 -14.26 -0.15
C ALA A 239 30.68 -13.88 -1.30
N LEU A 240 30.55 -12.66 -1.85
CA LEU A 240 31.36 -12.24 -3.00
C LEU A 240 32.87 -12.15 -2.69
N PRO A 241 33.31 -11.64 -1.54
CA PRO A 241 34.74 -11.62 -1.17
C PRO A 241 35.36 -13.02 -1.06
N ASN A 242 34.56 -14.05 -0.75
CA ASN A 242 35.01 -15.43 -0.58
C ASN A 242 34.65 -16.34 -1.77
N ARG A 243 34.42 -15.79 -2.98
CA ARG A 243 34.18 -16.58 -4.22
C ARG A 243 35.24 -17.66 -4.47
N ALA A 244 36.47 -17.44 -4.00
CA ALA A 244 37.57 -18.40 -4.12
C ALA A 244 37.43 -19.65 -3.23
N ASN A 245 36.59 -19.60 -2.18
CA ASN A 245 36.25 -20.76 -1.36
C ASN A 245 34.80 -21.19 -1.68
N PRO A 246 34.62 -22.22 -2.54
CA PRO A 246 33.29 -22.63 -2.98
C PRO A 246 32.36 -23.01 -1.83
N PHE A 247 32.90 -23.63 -0.77
CA PHE A 247 32.10 -24.06 0.37
C PHE A 247 31.44 -22.87 1.09
N VAL A 248 32.23 -21.83 1.40
CA VAL A 248 31.74 -20.62 2.07
C VAL A 248 30.74 -19.89 1.18
N PHE A 249 31.02 -19.79 -0.12
CA PHE A 249 30.12 -19.17 -1.08
C PHE A 249 28.74 -19.85 -1.12
N PHE A 250 28.69 -21.17 -1.33
CA PHE A 250 27.42 -21.90 -1.39
C PHE A 250 26.66 -21.90 -0.06
N LEU A 251 27.37 -21.96 1.08
CA LEU A 251 26.74 -21.87 2.40
C LEU A 251 26.05 -20.52 2.60
N VAL A 252 26.73 -19.41 2.29
CA VAL A 252 26.15 -18.07 2.44
C VAL A 252 24.98 -17.86 1.50
N CYS A 253 25.08 -18.31 0.23
CA CYS A 253 23.96 -18.25 -0.71
C CYS A 253 22.74 -19.03 -0.18
N ALA A 254 22.95 -20.21 0.41
CA ALA A 254 21.86 -20.98 1.02
C ALA A 254 21.23 -20.25 2.20
N VAL A 255 22.04 -19.61 3.06
CA VAL A 255 21.53 -18.79 4.18
C VAL A 255 20.72 -17.59 3.66
N VAL A 256 21.22 -16.87 2.67
CA VAL A 256 20.50 -15.72 2.11
C VAL A 256 19.18 -16.14 1.46
N LEU A 257 19.16 -17.24 0.71
CA LEU A 257 17.92 -17.79 0.17
C LEU A 257 16.90 -18.09 1.29
N LEU A 258 17.37 -18.71 2.38
CA LEU A 258 16.52 -19.00 3.54
C LEU A 258 15.99 -17.71 4.18
N LEU A 259 16.83 -16.67 4.30
CA LEU A 259 16.43 -15.38 4.84
C LEU A 259 15.39 -14.68 3.95
N HIS A 260 15.51 -14.73 2.61
CA HIS A 260 14.48 -14.18 1.73
C HIS A 260 13.16 -14.93 1.83
N ILE A 261 13.19 -16.26 1.96
CA ILE A 261 11.97 -17.06 2.18
C ILE A 261 11.32 -16.67 3.51
N ALA A 262 12.11 -16.55 4.58
CA ALA A 262 11.63 -16.11 5.88
C ALA A 262 11.05 -14.69 5.82
N ASN A 263 11.73 -13.76 5.16
CA ASN A 263 11.26 -12.39 4.97
C ASN A 263 9.96 -12.33 4.16
N THR A 264 9.84 -13.16 3.12
CA THR A 264 8.58 -13.27 2.34
C THR A 264 7.42 -13.69 3.23
N PHE A 265 7.65 -14.65 4.14
CA PHE A 265 6.63 -15.10 5.08
C PHE A 265 6.25 -14.00 6.05
N LEU A 266 7.22 -13.30 6.66
CA LEU A 266 6.98 -12.17 7.56
C LEU A 266 6.21 -11.05 6.85
N ALA A 267 6.66 -10.63 5.67
CA ALA A 267 6.02 -9.61 4.87
C ALA A 267 4.58 -9.98 4.51
N MET A 268 4.33 -11.25 4.16
CA MET A 268 2.97 -11.76 3.94
C MET A 268 2.11 -11.63 5.20
N PHE A 269 2.58 -12.13 6.35
CA PHE A 269 1.80 -12.11 7.59
C PHE A 269 1.47 -10.69 8.04
N GLU A 270 2.47 -9.80 8.05
CA GLU A 270 2.28 -8.39 8.41
C GLU A 270 1.29 -7.70 7.47
N SER A 271 1.45 -7.92 6.16
CA SER A 271 0.57 -7.32 5.15
C SER A 271 -0.85 -7.86 5.23
N LEU A 272 -1.03 -9.12 5.60
CA LEU A 272 -2.35 -9.73 5.78
C LEU A 272 -3.05 -9.15 7.01
N VAL A 273 -2.37 -9.08 8.16
CA VAL A 273 -2.94 -8.55 9.41
C VAL A 273 -3.29 -7.08 9.25
N GLN A 274 -2.38 -6.29 8.68
CA GLN A 274 -2.58 -4.87 8.50
C GLN A 274 -3.62 -4.58 7.40
N GLY A 275 -3.61 -5.33 6.30
CA GLY A 275 -4.62 -5.24 5.25
C GLY A 275 -6.02 -5.59 5.77
N ALA A 276 -6.14 -6.62 6.61
CA ALA A 276 -7.40 -6.97 7.27
C ALA A 276 -7.88 -5.85 8.20
N ARG A 277 -6.99 -5.24 8.98
CA ARG A 277 -7.33 -4.11 9.85
C ARG A 277 -7.89 -2.93 9.05
N LEU A 278 -7.21 -2.52 7.98
CA LEU A 278 -7.64 -1.37 7.17
C LEU A 278 -9.04 -1.59 6.57
N ASN A 279 -9.34 -2.82 6.16
CA ASN A 279 -10.68 -3.13 5.67
C ASN A 279 -11.71 -3.23 6.82
N LEU A 280 -11.46 -4.06 7.83
CA LEU A 280 -12.47 -4.36 8.85
C LEU A 280 -12.73 -3.22 9.83
N VAL A 281 -11.71 -2.44 10.18
CA VAL A 281 -11.84 -1.35 11.16
C VAL A 281 -12.12 -0.04 10.46
N GLU A 282 -11.35 0.28 9.42
CA GLU A 282 -11.41 1.61 8.83
C GLU A 282 -12.46 1.73 7.72
N PHE A 283 -12.68 0.69 6.91
CA PHE A 283 -13.67 0.71 5.82
C PHE A 283 -15.07 0.31 6.28
N TYR A 284 -15.22 -0.82 6.99
CA TYR A 284 -16.53 -1.28 7.46
C TYR A 284 -17.15 -0.35 8.53
N GLY A 285 -16.33 0.48 9.17
CA GLY A 285 -16.80 1.50 10.12
C GLY A 285 -17.35 2.78 9.48
N LYS A 286 -17.55 2.83 8.16
CA LYS A 286 -17.99 4.03 7.41
C LYS A 286 -19.32 3.82 6.70
#